data_AF-A0A947DKQ8-F1
#
_entry.id   AF-A0A947DKQ8-F1
#
_cell.length_a   1.000
_cell.length_b   1.000
_cell.length_c   1.000
_cell.angle_alpha   90.00
_cell.angle_beta   90.00
_cell.angle_gamma   90.00
#
_symmetry.space_group_name_H-M   'P 1'
#
loop_
_entity.id
_entity.type
_entity.pdbx_description
1 polymer ?
#
loop_
_entity_poly.entity_id
_entity_poly.type
_entity_poly.pdbx_seq_one_letter_code
_entity_poly.pdbx_strand_id
1 'polypeptide(L)'
;GKEYQMLELLSLRKGTTLTKEMFLNHLYGGMDEPELKIIDVFICKLRKKLAAATGGEHNIETVWGRGYVLRDPQDMGAVAAA
;
A
#
# COMPACT_ATOMS: atom_id res chain seq x y z
N GLY A 1 -12.53 0.48 -9.03
CA GLY A 1 -12.42 1.71 -8.23
C GLY A 1 -10.96 1.98 -7.88
N LYS A 2 -10.58 3.24 -7.65
CA LYS A 2 -9.17 3.66 -7.45
C LYS A 2 -8.46 2.92 -6.29
N GLU A 3 -9.18 2.65 -5.19
CA GLU A 3 -8.63 1.88 -4.06
C GLU A 3 -8.22 0.45 -4.44
N TYR A 4 -8.99 -0.20 -5.33
CA TYR A 4 -8.68 -1.57 -5.79
C TYR A 4 -7.43 -1.57 -6.67
N GLN A 5 -7.30 -0.60 -7.58
CA GLN A 5 -6.09 -0.42 -8.40
C GLN A 5 -4.85 -0.19 -7.52
N MET A 6 -5.01 0.59 -6.45
CA MET A 6 -3.94 0.82 -5.49
C MET A 6 -3.51 -0.45 -4.75
N LEU A 7 -4.49 -1.26 -4.32
CA LEU A 7 -4.24 -2.56 -3.70
C LEU A 7 -3.62 -3.56 -4.68
N GLU A 8 -4.08 -3.57 -5.94
CA GLU A 8 -3.54 -4.40 -7.01
C GLU A 8 -2.07 -4.08 -7.25
N LEU A 9 -1.70 -2.79 -7.34
CA LEU A 9 -0.31 -2.39 -7.49
C LEU A 9 0.56 -2.81 -6.30
N LEU A 10 0.06 -2.65 -5.08
CA LEU A 10 0.70 -3.14 -3.85
C LEU A 10 0.88 -4.66 -3.85
N SER A 11 -0.09 -5.40 -4.38
CA SER A 11 -0.07 -6.86 -4.47
C SER A 11 0.89 -7.36 -5.56
N LEU A 12 0.89 -6.71 -6.72
CA LEU A 12 1.80 -7.00 -7.84
C LEU A 12 3.27 -6.78 -7.46
N ARG A 13 3.55 -5.83 -6.56
CA ARG A 13 4.88 -5.47 -6.09
C ARG A 13 5.04 -5.72 -4.58
N LYS A 14 4.49 -6.83 -4.10
CA LYS A 14 4.58 -7.24 -2.69
C LYS A 14 6.05 -7.31 -2.23
N GLY A 15 6.32 -6.82 -1.03
CA GLY A 15 7.68 -6.71 -0.48
C GLY A 15 8.54 -5.57 -1.06
N THR A 16 8.07 -4.86 -2.08
CA THR A 16 8.77 -3.69 -2.65
C THR A 16 8.18 -2.38 -2.13
N THR A 17 9.04 -1.40 -1.85
CA THR A 17 8.58 -0.06 -1.49
C THR A 17 8.06 0.69 -2.72
N LEU A 18 6.79 1.08 -2.69
CA LEU A 18 6.14 1.88 -3.73
C LEU A 18 6.02 3.34 -3.27
N THR A 19 6.50 4.27 -4.10
CA THR A 19 6.45 5.70 -3.79
C THR A 19 5.07 6.29 -4.03
N LYS A 20 4.79 7.43 -3.41
CA LYS A 20 3.51 8.16 -3.60
C LYS A 20 3.30 8.54 -5.08
N GLU A 21 4.38 8.90 -5.77
CA GLU A 21 4.36 9.25 -7.20
C GLU A 21 4.02 8.06 -8.10
N MET A 22 4.49 6.85 -7.76
CA MET A 22 4.12 5.63 -8.50
C MET A 22 2.61 5.36 -8.42
N PHE A 23 2.01 5.55 -7.23
CA PHE A 23 0.57 5.42 -7.08
C PHE A 23 -0.19 6.50 -7.88
N LEU A 24 0.27 7.75 -7.83
CA LEU A 24 -0.35 8.83 -8.61
C LEU A 24 -0.30 8.55 -10.11
N ASN A 25 0.88 8.20 -10.64
CA ASN A 25 1.05 7.84 -12.05
C ASN A 25 0.17 6.66 -12.45
N HIS A 26 0.11 5.60 -11.64
CA HIS A 26 -0.70 4.43 -11.94
C HIS A 26 -2.22 4.74 -11.91
N LEU A 27 -2.67 5.58 -10.97
CA LEU A 27 -4.08 5.88 -10.80
C LEU A 27 -4.58 6.95 -11.78
N TYR A 28 -3.79 7.97 -12.09
CA TYR A 28 -4.21 9.17 -12.82
C TYR A 28 -3.51 9.36 -14.17
N GLY A 29 -2.47 8.59 -14.49
CA GLY A 29 -1.85 8.59 -15.82
C GLY A 29 -1.32 9.95 -16.27
N GLY A 30 -0.95 10.83 -15.33
CA GLY A 30 -0.42 12.17 -15.61
C GLY A 30 -1.47 13.24 -15.96
N MET A 31 -2.77 12.99 -15.82
CA MET A 31 -3.82 14.01 -15.93
C MET A 31 -4.62 14.13 -14.62
N ASP A 32 -4.90 15.37 -14.21
CA ASP A 32 -5.54 15.69 -12.92
C ASP A 32 -4.81 15.06 -11.72
N GLU A 33 -3.55 15.46 -11.49
CA GLU A 33 -2.77 15.03 -10.32
C GLU A 33 -3.40 15.57 -9.03
N PRO A 34 -3.99 14.72 -8.17
CA PRO A 34 -4.44 15.15 -6.85
C PRO A 34 -3.25 15.39 -5.93
N GLU A 35 -3.49 16.09 -4.81
CA GLU A 35 -2.49 16.24 -3.75
C GLU A 35 -1.94 14.87 -3.30
N LEU A 36 -0.63 14.78 -3.08
CA LEU A 36 0.06 13.59 -2.53
C LEU A 36 -0.61 13.03 -1.26
N LYS A 37 -1.34 13.87 -0.52
CA LYS A 37 -2.11 13.49 0.68
C LYS A 37 -3.27 12.55 0.38
N ILE A 38 -3.80 12.50 -0.84
CA ILE A 38 -4.87 11.57 -1.20
C ILE A 38 -4.41 10.11 -1.08
N ILE A 39 -3.12 9.87 -1.34
CA ILE A 39 -2.48 8.55 -1.19
C ILE A 39 -2.55 8.13 0.28
N ASP A 40 -2.26 9.03 1.23
CA ASP A 40 -2.40 8.75 2.67
C ASP A 40 -3.86 8.40 3.04
N VAL A 41 -4.84 9.11 2.48
CA VAL A 41 -6.27 8.85 2.72
C VAL A 41 -6.66 7.47 2.18
N PHE A 42 -6.23 7.12 0.97
CA PHE A 42 -6.51 5.80 0.39
C PHE A 42 -5.83 4.68 1.18
N ILE A 43 -4.58 4.88 1.62
CA ILE A 43 -3.88 3.91 2.49
C ILE A 43 -4.61 3.75 3.82
N CYS A 44 -5.10 4.84 4.44
CA CYS A 44 -5.92 4.76 5.65
C CYS A 44 -7.20 3.94 5.44
N LYS A 45 -7.89 4.15 4.31
CA LYS A 45 -9.11 3.38 3.97
C LYS A 45 -8.80 1.91 3.67
N LEU A 46 -7.75 1.64 2.90
CA LEU A 46 -7.31 0.28 2.58
C LEU A 46 -6.91 -0.48 3.84
N ARG A 47 -6.13 0.14 4.74
CA ARG A 47 -5.78 -0.47 6.03
C ARG A 47 -7.00 -0.83 6.85
N LYS A 48 -8.01 0.05 6.94
CA LYS A 48 -9.27 -0.25 7.64
C LYS A 48 -10.00 -1.44 7.03
N LYS A 49 -10.08 -1.51 5.70
CA LYS A 49 -10.73 -2.63 4.98
C LYS A 49 -9.96 -3.94 5.15
N LEU A 50 -8.64 -3.89 5.02
CA LEU A 50 -7.76 -5.06 5.20
C LEU A 50 -7.83 -5.57 6.63
N ALA A 51 -7.69 -4.70 7.63
CA ALA A 51 -7.82 -5.09 9.03
C ALA A 51 -9.19 -5.73 9.33
N ALA A 52 -10.28 -5.23 8.73
CA ALA A 52 -11.59 -5.86 8.88
C ALA A 52 -11.66 -7.27 8.24
N ALA A 53 -10.91 -7.50 7.16
CA ALA A 53 -10.88 -8.79 6.47
C ALA A 53 -9.89 -9.80 7.07
N THR A 54 -8.80 -9.33 7.69
CA THR A 54 -7.73 -10.15 8.28
C THR A 54 -7.84 -10.30 9.79
N GLY A 55 -8.89 -9.76 10.42
CA GLY A 55 -9.06 -9.85 11.88
C GLY A 55 -8.12 -8.92 12.67
N GLY A 56 -7.67 -7.82 12.07
CA GLY A 56 -6.86 -6.79 12.72
C GLY A 56 -5.41 -6.71 12.23
N GLU A 57 -5.01 -7.51 11.24
CA GLU A 57 -3.63 -7.52 10.76
C GLU A 57 -3.32 -6.33 9.85
N HIS A 58 -2.16 -5.71 10.08
CA HIS A 58 -1.71 -4.54 9.34
C HIS A 58 -0.71 -4.93 8.25
N ASN A 59 -1.23 -5.29 7.07
CA ASN A 59 -0.40 -5.78 5.96
C ASN A 59 0.35 -4.67 5.20
N ILE A 60 -0.10 -3.41 5.31
CA ILE A 60 0.55 -2.29 4.63
C ILE A 60 1.42 -1.54 5.64
N GLU A 61 2.72 -1.50 5.42
CA GLU A 61 3.70 -0.77 6.24
C GLU A 61 4.03 0.59 5.59
N THR A 62 4.24 1.63 6.42
CA THR A 62 4.65 2.96 5.95
C THR A 62 6.16 3.10 6.10
N VAL A 63 6.85 3.33 4.99
CA VAL A 63 8.27 3.68 4.97
C VAL A 63 8.40 5.19 4.86
N TRP A 64 8.65 5.86 5.98
CA TRP A 64 8.75 7.31 6.06
C TRP A 64 9.77 7.87 5.06
N GLY A 65 9.36 8.87 4.27
CA GLY A 65 10.21 9.49 3.24
C GLY A 65 10.39 8.66 1.96
N ARG A 66 9.87 7.43 1.88
CA ARG A 66 9.91 6.61 0.65
C ARG A 66 8.53 6.25 0.11
N GLY A 67 7.60 5.79 0.95
CA GLY A 67 6.28 5.34 0.50
C GLY A 67 5.69 4.22 1.33
N TYR A 68 5.10 3.22 0.67
CA TYR A 68 4.38 2.11 1.32
C TYR A 68 4.81 0.77 0.76
N VAL A 69 4.78 -0.26 1.60
CA VAL A 69 5.07 -1.63 1.21
C VAL A 69 3.95 -2.54 1.71
N LEU A 70 3.54 -3.49 0.87
CA LEU A 70 2.67 -4.57 1.29
C LEU A 70 3.53 -5.73 1.77
N ARG A 71 3.37 -6.12 3.04
CA ARG A 71 3.96 -7.32 3.63
C ARG A 71 2.89 -8.35 3.91
N ASP A 72 3.29 -9.61 3.86
CA ASP A 72 2.46 -10.68 4.36
C ASP A 72 2.68 -10.85 5.86
N PRO A 73 1.62 -11.10 6.66
CA PRO A 73 1.78 -11.50 8.05
C PRO A 73 2.58 -12.82 8.19
N GLN A 74 2.51 -13.73 7.19
CA GLN A 74 3.29 -14.98 7.20
C GLN A 74 4.79 -14.76 6.94
N ASP A 75 5.16 -13.68 6.25
CA ASP A 75 6.57 -13.35 5.95
C ASP A 75 7.31 -12.82 7.19
N MET A 76 6.59 -12.28 8.18
CA MET A 76 7.17 -11.82 9.44
C MET A 76 7.64 -12.98 10.34
N GLY A 77 7.21 -14.22 10.06
CA GLY A 77 7.75 -15.43 10.69
C GLY A 77 9.02 -15.97 10.03
N ALA A 78 9.32 -15.59 8.79
CA ALA A 78 10.43 -16.15 8.02
C ALA A 78 11.78 -15.44 8.29
N VAL A 79 11.77 -14.19 8.77
CA VAL A 79 12.99 -13.41 9.03
C VAL A 79 13.60 -13.69 10.42
N ALA A 80 12.98 -14.55 11.23
CA ALA A 80 13.54 -15.00 12.51
C ALA A 80 14.46 -16.24 12.38
N ALA A 81 14.79 -16.69 11.17
CA ALA A 81 15.52 -17.94 10.93
C ALA A 81 16.77 -17.82 10.03
N ALA A 82 17.43 -16.66 9.98
CA ALA A 82 18.71 -16.48 9.26
C ALA A 82 19.79 -15.87 10.16
#